data_AF-A0A3B8SNJ4-F1
#
_entry.id   AF-A0A3B8SNJ4-F1
#
_cell.length_a   1.000
_cell.length_b   1.000
_cell.length_c   1.000
_cell.angle_alpha   90.00
_cell.angle_beta   90.00
_cell.angle_gamma   90.00
#
_symmetry.space_group_name_H-M   'P 1'
#
loop_
_entity.id
_entity.type
_entity.pdbx_description
1 polymer ?
#
loop_
_entity_poly.entity_id
_entity_poly.type
_entity_poly.pdbx_seq_one_letter_code
_entity_poly.pdbx_strand_id
1 'polypeptide(L)'
;MSKNKKDKFKCYDCGEEYRHAEDLYDHIQEEHPDNIPPGFSPARYHYMRRTGKKTRLCMICKKETSWNEITKAYNPFCCEACRKKFRKIFEARMIKKYDKVCLLNDPDQQRKMAANRKISGEYRWSNNPSIAKSYMGSYERKALEYEDIVLKMDPNDIMCPSPHTYYYEYEGKSHFYIPDQYITSINAEIEIKDGGNNPNKHPDIVRVNKVKERLKDDVMKSMRQVNYLKLTDNNMSLLVKFINTIKEIAASDNPNRVVIMIADDMTIQDKKVTTESLSYGDMLMIDNALEHLKYDDSNIEEITNTDDSNIGDFIKFLYNKGVV
;
A
#
# COMPACT_ATOMS: atom_id res chain seq x y z
N MET A 1 1.68 19.95 6.13
CA MET A 1 1.57 19.59 7.57
C MET A 1 0.10 19.61 8.00
N SER A 2 -0.53 18.44 8.17
CA SER A 2 -1.90 18.37 8.71
C SER A 2 -1.77 18.24 10.24
N LYS A 3 -2.16 19.29 10.97
CA LYS A 3 -2.26 19.23 12.43
C LYS A 3 -3.31 18.17 12.76
N ASN A 4 -2.91 17.05 13.36
CA ASN A 4 -3.83 16.14 14.04
C ASN A 4 -4.48 16.90 15.21
N LYS A 5 -5.54 17.65 14.92
CA LYS A 5 -6.47 18.12 15.97
C LYS A 5 -7.04 16.83 16.56
N LYS A 6 -6.56 16.42 17.74
CA LYS A 6 -7.30 15.46 18.54
C LYS A 6 -8.65 16.11 18.81
N ASP A 7 -9.71 15.50 18.31
CA ASP A 7 -11.07 15.99 18.57
C ASP A 7 -11.25 16.09 20.09
N LYS A 8 -11.51 17.29 20.57
CA LYS A 8 -11.80 17.54 21.99
C LYS A 8 -13.29 17.31 22.24
N PHE A 9 -13.63 16.78 23.42
CA PHE A 9 -15.00 16.56 23.83
C PHE A 9 -15.49 17.78 24.62
N LYS A 10 -16.59 18.40 24.17
CA LYS A 10 -17.12 19.62 24.78
C LYS A 10 -18.32 19.32 25.69
N CYS A 11 -18.35 19.92 26.88
CA CYS A 11 -19.53 20.02 27.71
C CYS A 11 -20.48 21.09 27.14
N TYR A 12 -21.74 20.72 26.93
CA TYR A 12 -22.73 21.65 26.36
C TYR A 12 -23.40 22.55 27.39
N ASP A 13 -23.13 22.35 28.68
CA ASP A 13 -23.68 23.15 29.79
C ASP A 13 -22.75 24.30 30.18
N CYS A 14 -21.47 24.01 30.45
CA CYS A 14 -20.48 25.03 30.84
C CYS A 14 -19.50 25.43 29.71
N GLY A 15 -19.41 24.63 28.65
CA GLY A 15 -18.51 24.89 27.53
C GLY A 15 -17.08 24.35 27.69
N GLU A 16 -16.73 23.71 28.81
CA GLU A 16 -15.41 23.11 29.04
C GLU A 16 -15.07 22.00 28.03
N GLU A 17 -13.78 21.81 27.78
CA GLU A 17 -13.25 20.87 26.79
C GLU A 17 -12.33 19.82 27.43
N TYR A 18 -12.59 18.55 27.14
CA TYR A 18 -11.87 17.40 27.66
C TYR A 18 -11.16 16.64 26.55
N ARG A 19 -10.12 15.89 26.95
CA ARG A 19 -9.35 15.04 26.03
C ARG A 19 -9.96 13.66 25.86
N HIS A 20 -10.62 13.13 26.90
CA HIS A 20 -11.30 11.85 26.88
C HIS A 20 -12.80 12.04 27.12
N ALA A 21 -13.60 11.10 26.62
CA ALA A 21 -15.05 11.17 26.76
C ALA A 21 -15.49 10.85 28.20
N GLU A 22 -14.75 9.96 28.86
CA GLU A 22 -14.93 9.55 30.24
C GLU A 22 -14.78 10.75 31.19
N ASP A 23 -13.70 11.52 31.08
CA ASP A 23 -13.48 12.74 31.87
C ASP A 23 -14.66 13.73 31.74
N LEU A 24 -15.22 13.85 30.52
CA LEU A 24 -16.40 14.70 30.29
C LEU A 24 -17.64 14.13 30.97
N TYR A 25 -17.83 12.82 30.97
CA TYR A 25 -18.97 12.18 31.61
C TYR A 25 -18.91 12.29 33.13
N ASP A 26 -17.72 12.16 33.70
CA ASP A 26 -17.47 12.36 35.13
C ASP A 26 -17.74 13.82 35.50
N HIS A 27 -17.22 14.78 34.74
CA HIS A 27 -17.55 16.20 34.92
C HIS A 27 -19.06 16.49 34.88
N ILE A 28 -19.77 15.95 33.90
CA ILE A 28 -21.23 16.13 33.80
C ILE A 28 -21.95 15.57 35.04
N GLN A 29 -21.46 14.43 35.55
CA GLN A 29 -22.03 13.77 36.72
C GLN A 29 -21.79 14.55 38.02
N GLU A 30 -20.63 15.21 38.15
CA GLU A 30 -20.21 15.95 39.34
C GLU A 30 -20.74 17.40 39.35
N GLU A 31 -20.58 18.12 38.24
CA GLU A 31 -20.85 19.56 38.16
C GLU A 31 -22.25 19.89 37.63
N HIS A 32 -22.87 18.95 36.90
CA HIS A 32 -24.18 19.14 36.26
C HIS A 32 -25.20 18.02 36.55
N PRO A 33 -25.25 17.42 37.75
CA PRO A 33 -26.16 16.29 38.02
C PRO A 33 -27.63 16.65 37.84
N ASP A 34 -28.02 17.87 38.22
CA ASP A 34 -29.41 18.35 38.16
C ASP A 34 -29.93 18.50 36.72
N ASN A 35 -29.02 18.63 35.74
CA ASN A 35 -29.40 18.76 34.34
C ASN A 35 -29.67 17.39 33.68
N ILE A 36 -29.26 16.28 34.31
CA ILE A 36 -29.40 14.93 33.76
C ILE A 36 -30.85 14.45 33.97
N PRO A 37 -31.60 14.15 32.90
CA PRO A 37 -32.95 13.63 33.04
C PRO A 37 -33.00 12.30 33.82
N PRO A 38 -34.07 12.04 34.59
CA PRO A 38 -34.21 10.78 35.30
C PRO A 38 -34.03 9.55 34.40
N GLY A 39 -33.20 8.60 34.83
CA GLY A 39 -32.90 7.36 34.09
C GLY A 39 -31.95 7.54 32.89
N PHE A 40 -31.30 8.70 32.77
CA PHE A 40 -30.22 8.91 31.79
C PHE A 40 -28.86 8.76 32.49
N SER A 41 -27.90 8.16 31.79
CA SER A 41 -26.49 8.28 32.14
C SER A 41 -25.91 9.60 31.61
N PRO A 42 -24.80 10.10 32.16
CA PRO A 42 -24.11 11.29 31.65
C PRO A 42 -23.81 11.23 30.15
N ALA A 43 -23.42 10.04 29.65
CA ALA A 43 -23.16 9.83 28.23
C ALA A 43 -24.43 9.90 27.37
N ARG A 44 -25.56 9.37 27.87
CA ARG A 44 -26.86 9.46 27.20
C ARG A 44 -27.36 10.91 27.16
N TYR A 45 -27.18 11.63 28.25
CA TYR A 45 -27.48 13.06 28.33
C TYR A 45 -26.60 13.88 27.38
N HIS A 46 -25.29 13.64 27.35
CA HIS A 46 -24.39 14.27 26.39
C HIS A 46 -24.79 14.02 24.93
N TYR A 47 -25.14 12.77 24.59
CA TYR A 47 -25.65 12.41 23.27
C TYR A 47 -26.93 13.18 22.93
N MET A 48 -27.86 13.30 23.88
CA MET A 48 -29.09 14.08 23.72
C MET A 48 -28.78 15.54 23.46
N ARG A 49 -27.86 16.15 24.22
CA ARG A 49 -27.44 17.55 24.03
C ARG A 49 -26.79 17.78 22.68
N ARG A 50 -25.94 16.85 22.22
CA ARG A 50 -25.26 16.92 20.93
C ARG A 50 -26.21 16.77 19.73
N THR A 51 -27.24 15.93 19.85
CA THR A 51 -28.08 15.52 18.71
C THR A 51 -29.50 16.08 18.76
N GLY A 52 -29.92 16.65 19.89
CA GLY A 52 -31.31 17.02 20.19
C GLY A 52 -32.24 15.82 20.42
N LYS A 53 -31.74 14.58 20.37
CA LYS A 53 -32.58 13.37 20.35
C LYS A 53 -32.61 12.68 21.71
N LYS A 54 -33.80 12.65 22.32
CA LYS A 54 -34.07 11.93 23.56
C LYS A 54 -34.14 10.42 23.37
N THR A 55 -34.66 9.95 22.24
CA THR A 55 -34.74 8.54 21.87
C THR A 55 -34.36 8.35 20.40
N ARG A 56 -34.21 7.11 19.95
CA ARG A 56 -33.98 6.77 18.54
C ARG A 56 -35.02 5.75 18.08
N LEU A 57 -35.47 5.91 16.84
CA LEU A 57 -36.40 4.97 16.20
C LEU A 57 -35.65 3.91 15.38
N CYS A 58 -36.17 2.69 15.39
CA CYS A 58 -35.67 1.57 14.61
C CYS A 58 -35.77 1.89 13.12
N MET A 59 -34.70 1.59 12.37
CA MET A 59 -34.65 1.88 10.94
C MET A 59 -35.72 1.12 10.12
N ILE A 60 -36.22 0.00 10.63
CA ILE A 60 -37.24 -0.85 9.97
C ILE A 60 -38.65 -0.54 10.46
N CYS A 61 -38.95 -0.78 11.73
CA CYS A 61 -40.33 -0.72 12.25
C CYS A 61 -40.68 0.61 12.94
N LYS A 62 -39.74 1.54 13.02
CA LYS A 62 -39.90 2.87 13.65
C LYS A 62 -40.25 2.86 15.15
N LYS A 63 -40.22 1.71 15.84
CA LYS A 63 -40.30 1.62 17.30
C LYS A 63 -39.04 2.15 17.97
N GLU A 64 -39.14 2.61 19.21
CA GLU A 64 -37.97 3.08 19.96
C GLU A 64 -36.91 1.99 20.15
N THR A 65 -35.64 2.39 20.22
CA THR A 65 -34.51 1.50 20.40
C THR A 65 -33.80 1.76 21.73
N SER A 66 -33.17 0.71 22.25
CA SER A 66 -32.44 0.79 23.51
C SER A 66 -31.13 1.56 23.36
N TRP A 67 -30.76 2.25 24.43
CA TRP A 67 -29.45 2.84 24.60
C TRP A 67 -28.41 1.75 24.87
N ASN A 68 -27.23 1.85 24.25
CA ASN A 68 -26.10 0.96 24.51
C ASN A 68 -25.03 1.72 25.32
N GLU A 69 -24.86 1.31 26.58
CA GLU A 69 -23.92 1.92 27.52
C GLU A 69 -22.45 1.61 27.23
N ILE A 70 -22.14 0.63 26.39
CA ILE A 70 -20.76 0.33 26.01
C ILE A 70 -20.35 1.25 24.87
N THR A 71 -21.19 1.34 23.83
CA THR A 71 -20.89 2.14 22.63
C THR A 71 -21.30 3.61 22.78
N LYS A 72 -21.92 3.99 23.90
CA LYS A 72 -22.50 5.32 24.17
C LYS A 72 -23.37 5.84 23.02
N ALA A 73 -24.22 4.96 22.48
CA ALA A 73 -25.10 5.27 21.36
C ALA A 73 -26.37 4.41 21.36
N TYR A 74 -27.45 4.90 20.74
CA TYR A 74 -28.67 4.12 20.54
C TYR A 74 -28.50 3.02 19.50
N ASN A 75 -29.02 1.84 19.80
CA ASN A 75 -29.08 0.74 18.85
C ASN A 75 -29.86 1.16 17.59
N PRO A 76 -29.40 0.76 16.39
CA PRO A 76 -30.11 1.08 15.14
C PRO A 76 -31.39 0.25 14.94
N PHE A 77 -31.51 -0.88 15.63
CA PHE A 77 -32.63 -1.81 15.55
C PHE A 77 -33.21 -2.07 16.94
N CYS A 78 -34.53 -2.21 17.03
CA CYS A 78 -35.19 -2.54 18.31
C CYS A 78 -35.08 -4.04 18.65
N CYS A 79 -34.86 -4.91 17.66
CA CYS A 79 -34.78 -6.35 17.85
C CYS A 79 -34.02 -7.03 16.70
N GLU A 80 -33.60 -8.27 16.95
CA GLU A 80 -32.85 -9.09 15.98
C GLU A 80 -33.65 -9.39 14.71
N ALA A 81 -34.98 -9.53 14.81
CA ALA A 81 -35.84 -9.70 13.64
C ALA A 81 -35.75 -8.49 12.67
N CYS A 82 -35.71 -7.27 13.20
CA CYS A 82 -35.52 -6.07 12.38
C CYS A 82 -34.12 -6.00 11.77
N ARG A 83 -33.09 -6.42 12.50
CA ARG A 83 -31.72 -6.51 11.98
C ARG A 83 -31.63 -7.48 10.79
N LYS A 84 -32.22 -8.67 10.92
CA LYS A 84 -32.27 -9.66 9.83
C LYS A 84 -33.05 -9.16 8.62
N LYS A 85 -34.20 -8.49 8.83
CA LYS A 85 -34.96 -7.84 7.75
C LYS A 85 -34.13 -6.78 7.02
N PHE A 86 -33.42 -5.93 7.76
CA PHE A 86 -32.55 -4.92 7.16
C PHE A 86 -31.43 -5.54 6.33
N ARG A 87 -30.80 -6.62 6.81
CA ARG A 87 -29.79 -7.37 6.05
C ARG A 87 -30.32 -7.86 4.70
N LYS A 88 -31.51 -8.46 4.67
CA LYS A 88 -32.14 -8.91 3.41
C LYS A 88 -32.42 -7.74 2.45
N ILE A 89 -32.91 -6.61 2.97
CA ILE A 89 -33.13 -5.40 2.16
C ILE A 89 -31.81 -4.87 1.58
N PHE A 90 -30.75 -4.87 2.38
CA PHE A 90 -29.42 -4.47 1.94
C PHE A 90 -28.90 -5.39 0.84
N GLU A 91 -28.95 -6.71 1.03
CA GLU A 91 -28.55 -7.71 0.03
C GLU A 91 -29.33 -7.55 -1.28
N ALA A 92 -30.65 -7.40 -1.23
CA ALA A 92 -31.48 -7.18 -2.41
C ALA A 92 -31.11 -5.88 -3.15
N ARG A 93 -30.77 -4.80 -2.43
CA ARG A 93 -30.32 -3.54 -3.04
C ARG A 93 -28.94 -3.69 -3.68
N MET A 94 -28.04 -4.43 -3.04
CA MET A 94 -26.70 -4.72 -3.56
C MET A 94 -26.79 -5.54 -4.84
N ILE A 95 -27.58 -6.62 -4.85
CA ILE A 95 -27.85 -7.43 -6.04
C ILE A 95 -28.49 -6.57 -7.13
N LYS A 96 -29.54 -5.81 -6.83
CA LYS A 96 -30.21 -4.96 -7.83
C LYS A 96 -29.28 -3.96 -8.51
N LYS A 97 -28.29 -3.42 -7.80
CA LYS A 97 -27.40 -2.37 -8.33
C LYS A 97 -26.09 -2.90 -8.90
N TYR A 98 -25.55 -3.97 -8.32
CA TYR A 98 -24.19 -4.46 -8.59
C TYR A 98 -24.13 -5.94 -8.95
N ASP A 99 -25.28 -6.62 -9.00
CA ASP A 99 -25.42 -8.07 -9.24
C ASP A 99 -24.65 -8.98 -8.26
N LYS A 100 -24.26 -8.42 -7.11
CA LYS A 100 -23.50 -9.11 -6.06
C LYS A 100 -23.79 -8.52 -4.69
N VAL A 101 -23.69 -9.33 -3.65
CA VAL A 101 -23.93 -8.90 -2.25
C VAL A 101 -22.71 -8.25 -1.60
N CYS A 102 -21.50 -8.49 -2.12
CA CYS A 102 -20.25 -7.94 -1.62
C CYS A 102 -19.41 -7.38 -2.78
N LEU A 103 -19.04 -6.10 -2.70
CA LEU A 103 -18.22 -5.43 -3.71
C LEU A 103 -16.73 -5.66 -3.53
N LEU A 104 -16.29 -6.10 -2.34
CA LEU A 104 -14.88 -6.30 -2.05
C LEU A 104 -14.29 -7.52 -2.77
N ASN A 105 -15.11 -8.39 -3.36
CA ASN A 105 -14.63 -9.54 -4.14
C ASN A 105 -14.51 -9.24 -5.64
N ASP A 106 -14.78 -8.00 -6.06
CA ASP A 106 -14.68 -7.59 -7.45
C ASP A 106 -13.33 -6.89 -7.74
N PRO A 107 -12.56 -7.36 -8.74
CA PRO A 107 -11.27 -6.77 -9.10
C PRO A 107 -11.34 -5.30 -9.49
N ASP A 108 -12.29 -4.90 -10.32
CA ASP A 108 -12.41 -3.52 -10.81
C ASP A 108 -12.77 -2.56 -9.67
N GLN A 109 -13.61 -3.02 -8.75
CA GLN A 109 -13.96 -2.23 -7.59
C GLN A 109 -12.80 -2.12 -6.59
N GLN A 110 -11.97 -3.16 -6.45
CA GLN A 110 -10.72 -3.05 -5.70
C GLN A 110 -9.72 -2.10 -6.36
N ARG A 111 -9.53 -2.16 -7.70
CA ARG A 111 -8.71 -1.21 -8.46
C ARG A 111 -9.17 0.22 -8.19
N LYS A 112 -10.47 0.48 -8.28
CA LYS A 112 -11.07 1.79 -8.00
C LYS A 112 -10.84 2.25 -6.56
N MET A 113 -10.97 1.37 -5.58
CA MET A 113 -10.73 1.72 -4.18
C MET A 113 -9.25 2.05 -3.91
N ALA A 114 -8.33 1.32 -4.55
CA ALA A 114 -6.91 1.53 -4.39
C ALA A 114 -6.43 2.82 -5.06
N ALA A 115 -6.96 3.16 -6.23
CA ALA A 115 -6.70 4.42 -6.94
C ALA A 115 -7.23 5.68 -6.22
N ASN A 116 -8.20 5.55 -5.31
CA ASN A 116 -8.76 6.66 -4.53
C ASN A 116 -8.14 6.80 -3.13
N ARG A 117 -7.04 6.11 -2.84
CA ARG A 117 -6.35 6.25 -1.56
C ARG A 117 -5.68 7.63 -1.50
N LYS A 118 -5.52 8.20 -0.30
CA LYS A 118 -4.80 9.47 -0.15
C LYS A 118 -3.33 9.39 -0.62
N ILE A 119 -2.77 8.19 -0.62
CA ILE A 119 -1.38 7.90 -1.00
C ILE A 119 -1.22 7.56 -2.49
N SER A 120 -2.32 7.33 -3.20
CA SER A 120 -2.27 7.12 -4.65
C SER A 120 -2.20 8.45 -5.39
N GLY A 121 -1.68 8.42 -6.60
CA GLY A 121 -1.51 9.60 -7.44
C GLY A 121 -1.15 9.24 -8.87
N GLU A 122 -0.77 10.26 -9.64
CA GLU A 122 -0.33 10.13 -11.02
C GLU A 122 1.12 10.64 -11.15
N TYR A 123 1.97 9.83 -11.75
CA TYR A 123 3.32 10.23 -12.16
C TYR A 123 3.26 10.71 -13.61
N ARG A 124 3.81 11.89 -13.91
CA ARG A 124 3.86 12.47 -15.27
C ARG A 124 5.25 12.30 -15.84
N TRP A 125 5.34 11.71 -17.03
CA TRP A 125 6.63 11.40 -17.65
C TRP A 125 7.41 12.66 -18.05
N SER A 126 8.72 12.64 -17.87
CA SER A 126 9.61 13.78 -18.09
C SER A 126 9.66 14.21 -19.55
N ASN A 127 9.77 13.24 -20.47
CA ASN A 127 9.85 13.48 -21.91
C ASN A 127 8.49 13.79 -22.56
N ASN A 128 7.39 13.43 -21.89
CA ASN A 128 6.04 13.68 -22.36
C ASN A 128 5.06 13.79 -21.18
N PRO A 129 4.95 15.00 -20.57
CA PRO A 129 4.11 15.22 -19.38
C PRO A 129 2.60 15.00 -19.59
N SER A 130 2.16 14.80 -20.84
CA SER A 130 0.79 14.43 -21.17
C SER A 130 0.48 12.97 -20.83
N ILE A 131 1.49 12.11 -20.74
CA ILE A 131 1.34 10.72 -20.34
C ILE A 131 1.49 10.62 -18.82
N ALA A 132 0.44 10.11 -18.17
CA ALA A 132 0.38 9.91 -16.74
C ALA A 132 0.21 8.42 -16.40
N LYS A 133 0.94 7.93 -15.39
CA LYS A 133 0.80 6.56 -14.85
C LYS A 133 0.32 6.62 -13.42
N SER A 134 -0.73 5.86 -13.10
CA SER A 134 -1.22 5.80 -11.73
C SER A 134 -0.31 4.95 -10.86
N TYR A 135 -0.10 5.39 -9.62
CA TYR A 135 0.58 4.63 -8.57
C TYR A 135 -0.28 4.60 -7.29
N MET A 136 -0.14 3.56 -6.47
CA MET A 136 -0.91 3.33 -5.25
C MET A 136 -0.10 3.59 -3.96
N GLY A 137 1.22 3.76 -4.08
CA GLY A 137 2.11 4.08 -2.96
C GLY A 137 3.39 4.80 -3.37
N SER A 138 4.17 5.24 -2.38
CA SER A 138 5.42 5.97 -2.62
C SER A 138 6.52 5.14 -3.26
N TYR A 139 6.50 3.81 -3.06
CA TYR A 139 7.47 2.88 -3.65
C TYR A 139 7.22 2.72 -5.15
N GLU A 140 5.97 2.51 -5.55
CA GLU A 140 5.57 2.50 -6.96
C GLU A 140 5.93 3.82 -7.67
N ARG A 141 5.70 4.96 -7.01
CA ARG A 141 6.12 6.27 -7.54
C ARG A 141 7.62 6.35 -7.79
N LYS A 142 8.45 5.82 -6.88
CA LYS A 142 9.90 5.81 -7.00
C LYS A 142 10.37 4.88 -8.12
N ALA A 143 9.71 3.75 -8.33
CA ALA A 143 10.00 2.87 -9.46
C ALA A 143 9.73 3.59 -10.79
N LEU A 144 8.56 4.22 -10.93
CA LEU A 144 8.22 5.03 -12.12
C LEU A 144 9.23 6.16 -12.38
N GLU A 145 9.68 6.84 -11.32
CA GLU A 145 10.70 7.88 -11.42
C GLU A 145 12.07 7.35 -11.90
N TYR A 146 12.46 6.18 -11.42
CA TYR A 146 13.70 5.52 -11.87
C TYR A 146 13.60 5.04 -13.32
N GLU A 147 12.46 4.45 -13.69
CA GLU A 147 12.16 4.00 -15.06
C GLU A 147 12.17 5.17 -16.07
N ASP A 148 11.64 6.33 -15.68
CA ASP A 148 11.63 7.56 -16.49
C ASP A 148 13.02 8.21 -16.57
N ILE A 149 13.57 8.61 -15.43
CA ILE A 149 14.74 9.51 -15.40
C ILE A 149 16.05 8.74 -15.66
N VAL A 150 16.19 7.55 -15.07
CA VAL A 150 17.44 6.78 -15.12
C VAL A 150 17.44 5.82 -16.30
N LEU A 151 16.41 4.99 -16.43
CA LEU A 151 16.33 4.00 -17.51
C LEU A 151 15.83 4.60 -18.83
N LYS A 152 15.24 5.80 -18.80
CA LYS A 152 14.71 6.50 -19.98
C LYS A 152 13.75 5.62 -20.78
N MET A 153 12.93 4.84 -20.08
CA MET A 153 11.95 3.94 -20.69
C MET A 153 10.84 4.74 -21.38
N ASP A 154 10.30 4.17 -22.45
CA ASP A 154 9.10 4.72 -23.09
C ASP A 154 7.90 4.47 -22.16
N PRO A 155 7.15 5.52 -21.76
CA PRO A 155 5.97 5.33 -20.92
C PRO A 155 4.89 4.45 -21.57
N ASN A 156 4.87 4.30 -22.90
CA ASN A 156 3.93 3.41 -23.58
C ASN A 156 4.23 1.94 -23.33
N ASP A 157 5.45 1.60 -22.92
CA ASP A 157 5.81 0.23 -22.58
C ASP A 157 5.35 -0.18 -21.18
N ILE A 158 4.96 0.79 -20.33
CA ILE A 158 4.69 0.56 -18.91
C ILE A 158 3.20 0.67 -18.64
N MET A 159 2.58 -0.35 -18.06
CA MET A 159 1.18 -0.37 -17.65
C MET A 159 1.06 -0.44 -16.13
N CYS A 160 0.34 0.50 -15.52
CA CYS A 160 0.17 0.60 -14.07
C CYS A 160 -1.30 0.89 -13.70
N PRO A 161 -1.99 0.03 -12.92
CA PRO A 161 -1.55 -1.31 -12.53
C PRO A 161 -1.42 -2.25 -13.74
N SER A 162 -0.89 -3.46 -13.54
CA SER A 162 -0.87 -4.48 -14.59
C SER A 162 -2.29 -4.71 -15.17
N PRO A 163 -2.43 -4.88 -16.50
CA PRO A 163 -3.72 -5.24 -17.10
C PRO A 163 -4.11 -6.69 -16.75
N HIS A 164 -3.13 -7.54 -16.40
CA HIS A 164 -3.37 -8.94 -16.17
C HIS A 164 -3.96 -9.20 -14.78
N THR A 165 -4.72 -10.28 -14.68
CA THR A 165 -5.30 -10.76 -13.42
C THR A 165 -5.00 -12.24 -13.29
N TYR A 166 -4.24 -12.58 -12.27
CA TYR A 166 -3.87 -13.93 -11.91
C TYR A 166 -4.72 -14.44 -10.75
N TYR A 167 -4.75 -15.75 -10.54
CA TYR A 167 -5.55 -16.37 -9.48
C TYR A 167 -4.69 -17.29 -8.64
N TYR A 168 -4.91 -17.26 -7.32
CA TYR A 168 -4.27 -18.16 -6.35
C TYR A 168 -5.32 -18.71 -5.38
N GLU A 169 -5.08 -19.92 -4.88
CA GLU A 169 -5.96 -20.57 -3.90
C GLU A 169 -5.43 -20.35 -2.49
N TYR A 170 -6.29 -19.89 -1.57
CA TYR A 170 -5.97 -19.77 -0.14
C TYR A 170 -7.18 -20.22 0.68
N GLU A 171 -6.98 -21.17 1.60
CA GLU A 171 -8.06 -21.74 2.44
C GLU A 171 -9.26 -22.27 1.63
N GLY A 172 -8.99 -22.90 0.47
CA GLY A 172 -10.01 -23.47 -0.41
C GLY A 172 -10.87 -22.44 -1.14
N LYS A 173 -10.40 -21.19 -1.22
CA LYS A 173 -11.04 -20.11 -1.96
C LYS A 173 -10.08 -19.53 -2.99
N SER A 174 -10.62 -19.28 -4.17
CA SER A 174 -9.94 -18.56 -5.23
C SER A 174 -9.87 -17.07 -4.91
N HIS A 175 -8.69 -16.51 -5.02
CA HIS A 175 -8.38 -15.10 -4.86
C HIS A 175 -7.70 -14.58 -6.12
N PHE A 176 -7.96 -13.33 -6.48
CA PHE A 176 -7.26 -12.70 -7.60
C PHE A 176 -6.02 -11.91 -7.13
N TYR A 177 -5.07 -11.76 -8.04
CA TYR A 177 -3.82 -11.03 -7.90
C TYR A 177 -3.58 -10.21 -9.16
N ILE A 178 -3.32 -8.91 -8.99
CA ILE A 178 -2.99 -7.98 -10.06
C ILE A 178 -1.63 -7.38 -9.67
N PRO A 179 -0.57 -7.60 -10.45
CA PRO A 179 0.73 -6.99 -10.20
C PRO A 179 0.71 -5.47 -10.35
N ASP A 180 1.72 -4.81 -9.79
CA ASP A 180 1.82 -3.35 -9.77
C ASP A 180 2.13 -2.77 -11.16
N GLN A 181 2.99 -3.43 -11.95
CA GLN A 181 3.31 -2.98 -13.30
C GLN A 181 3.45 -4.14 -14.28
N TYR A 182 3.12 -3.88 -15.54
CA TYR A 182 3.49 -4.74 -16.67
C TYR A 182 4.30 -3.95 -17.69
N ILE A 183 5.48 -4.45 -18.05
CA ILE A 183 6.38 -3.85 -19.04
C ILE A 183 6.29 -4.67 -20.33
N THR A 184 5.67 -4.10 -21.35
CA THR A 184 5.33 -4.80 -22.61
C THR A 184 6.58 -5.16 -23.42
N SER A 185 7.57 -4.28 -23.48
CA SER A 185 8.77 -4.46 -24.31
C SER A 185 9.67 -5.61 -23.87
N ILE A 186 9.58 -6.03 -22.60
CA ILE A 186 10.31 -7.17 -22.05
C ILE A 186 9.39 -8.27 -21.51
N ASN A 187 8.08 -8.18 -21.78
CA ASN A 187 7.07 -9.13 -21.30
C ASN A 187 7.27 -9.48 -19.81
N ALA A 188 7.25 -8.46 -18.95
CA ALA A 188 7.57 -8.60 -17.53
C ALA A 188 6.49 -8.05 -16.61
N GLU A 189 6.16 -8.81 -15.56
CA GLU A 189 5.34 -8.36 -14.43
C GLU A 189 6.27 -7.91 -13.31
N ILE A 190 5.99 -6.74 -12.76
CA ILE A 190 6.74 -6.14 -11.65
C ILE A 190 5.81 -6.01 -10.44
N GLU A 191 6.21 -6.60 -9.33
CA GLU A 191 5.59 -6.41 -8.02
C GLU A 191 6.49 -5.55 -7.15
N ILE A 192 5.93 -4.51 -6.53
CA ILE A 192 6.66 -3.51 -5.74
C ILE A 192 6.19 -3.58 -4.29
N LYS A 193 7.09 -4.01 -3.41
CA LYS A 193 6.83 -4.13 -1.98
C LYS A 193 7.61 -3.13 -1.15
N ASP A 194 6.90 -2.52 -0.21
CA ASP A 194 7.50 -1.91 0.96
C ASP A 194 7.93 -3.03 1.92
N GLY A 195 9.22 -3.16 2.20
CA GLY A 195 9.79 -4.32 2.89
C GLY A 195 10.88 -3.97 3.88
N GLY A 196 10.72 -2.90 4.68
CA GLY A 196 11.80 -2.45 5.56
C GLY A 196 11.35 -2.06 6.97
N ASN A 197 11.72 -0.84 7.37
CA ASN A 197 11.79 -0.39 8.76
C ASN A 197 10.47 -0.10 9.48
N ASN A 198 9.30 -0.38 8.88
CA ASN A 198 8.01 -0.16 9.55
C ASN A 198 6.96 -1.24 9.22
N PRO A 199 7.23 -2.52 9.54
CA PRO A 199 6.28 -3.59 9.28
C PRO A 199 5.01 -3.40 10.13
N ASN A 200 3.87 -3.80 9.57
CA ASN A 200 2.65 -4.02 10.37
C ASN A 200 2.99 -4.96 11.52
N LYS A 201 2.83 -4.54 12.78
CA LYS A 201 3.31 -5.32 13.94
C LYS A 201 2.34 -6.40 14.44
N HIS A 202 1.13 -6.50 13.86
CA HIS A 202 0.15 -7.49 14.31
C HIS A 202 0.53 -8.89 13.78
N PRO A 203 0.92 -9.85 14.64
CA PRO A 203 1.55 -11.11 14.21
C PRO A 203 0.70 -11.94 13.25
N ASP A 204 -0.62 -12.00 13.49
CA ASP A 204 -1.52 -12.80 12.65
C ASP A 204 -1.71 -12.20 11.25
N ILE A 205 -1.75 -10.87 11.15
CA ILE A 205 -1.88 -10.17 9.86
C ILE A 205 -0.58 -10.35 9.06
N VAL A 206 0.57 -10.28 9.71
CA VAL A 206 1.88 -10.54 9.08
C VAL A 206 1.95 -11.97 8.58
N ARG A 207 1.55 -12.94 9.39
CA ARG A 207 1.60 -14.37 9.02
C ARG A 207 0.72 -14.65 7.81
N VAL A 208 -0.53 -14.20 7.84
CA VAL A 208 -1.49 -14.40 6.73
C VAL A 208 -1.01 -13.70 5.47
N ASN A 209 -0.54 -12.45 5.58
CA ASN A 209 -0.02 -11.71 4.43
C ASN A 209 1.19 -12.42 3.81
N LYS A 210 2.15 -12.88 4.61
CA LYS A 210 3.32 -13.62 4.11
C LYS A 210 2.92 -14.89 3.34
N VAL A 211 1.93 -15.65 3.84
CA VAL A 211 1.44 -16.83 3.15
C VAL A 211 0.81 -16.46 1.81
N LYS A 212 -0.03 -15.42 1.77
CA LYS A 212 -0.67 -14.96 0.54
C LYS A 212 0.33 -14.41 -0.47
N GLU A 213 1.34 -13.66 -0.03
CA GLU A 213 2.41 -13.18 -0.92
C GLU A 213 3.20 -14.35 -1.51
N ARG A 214 3.54 -15.37 -0.70
CA ARG A 214 4.19 -16.57 -1.23
C ARG A 214 3.34 -17.29 -2.27
N LEU A 215 2.02 -17.40 -2.05
CA LEU A 215 1.12 -18.04 -3.02
C LEU A 215 1.05 -17.27 -4.35
N LYS A 216 1.12 -15.93 -4.31
CA LYS A 216 1.24 -15.12 -5.53
C LYS A 216 2.56 -15.38 -6.24
N ASP A 217 3.67 -15.41 -5.49
CA ASP A 217 5.00 -15.70 -6.03
C ASP A 217 5.04 -17.09 -6.67
N ASP A 218 4.42 -18.10 -6.05
CA ASP A 218 4.33 -19.47 -6.57
C ASP A 218 3.53 -19.52 -7.89
N VAL A 219 2.46 -18.73 -7.99
CA VAL A 219 1.67 -18.58 -9.23
C VAL A 219 2.55 -17.99 -10.34
N MET A 220 3.27 -16.90 -10.07
CA MET A 220 4.16 -16.28 -11.07
C MET A 220 5.31 -17.22 -11.48
N LYS A 221 5.89 -17.94 -10.52
CA LYS A 221 6.91 -18.98 -10.77
C LYS A 221 6.42 -20.10 -11.69
N SER A 222 5.12 -20.41 -11.63
CA SER A 222 4.54 -21.50 -12.43
C SER A 222 4.23 -21.12 -13.88
N MET A 223 4.05 -19.83 -14.20
CA MET A 223 3.43 -19.42 -15.48
C MET A 223 4.32 -19.56 -16.71
N ARG A 224 5.65 -19.67 -16.56
CA ARG A 224 6.66 -19.93 -17.63
C ARG A 224 6.50 -19.14 -18.95
N GLN A 225 5.72 -18.07 -18.95
CA GLN A 225 5.38 -17.28 -20.14
C GLN A 225 5.66 -15.79 -19.96
N VAL A 226 5.85 -15.33 -18.72
CA VAL A 226 6.05 -13.92 -18.38
C VAL A 226 7.23 -13.80 -17.43
N ASN A 227 8.12 -12.85 -17.69
CA ASN A 227 9.20 -12.53 -16.78
C ASN A 227 8.60 -11.94 -15.49
N TYR A 228 9.21 -12.21 -14.35
CA TYR A 228 8.68 -11.75 -13.06
C TYR A 228 9.77 -11.16 -12.18
N LEU A 229 9.55 -9.93 -11.73
CA LEU A 229 10.41 -9.25 -10.77
C LEU A 229 9.59 -8.84 -9.56
N LYS A 230 10.04 -9.22 -8.36
CA LYS A 230 9.53 -8.68 -7.10
C LYS A 230 10.57 -7.76 -6.48
N LEU A 231 10.35 -6.46 -6.63
CA LEU A 231 11.10 -5.39 -6.01
C LEU A 231 10.68 -5.24 -4.56
N THR A 232 11.66 -5.18 -3.67
CA THR A 232 11.44 -4.89 -2.24
C THR A 232 12.36 -3.74 -1.86
N ASP A 233 11.85 -2.81 -1.05
CA ASP A 233 12.63 -1.70 -0.50
C ASP A 233 13.27 -0.74 -1.52
N ASN A 234 12.65 -0.58 -2.69
CA ASN A 234 13.19 0.22 -3.80
C ASN A 234 14.60 -0.23 -4.22
N ASN A 235 14.90 -1.54 -4.15
CA ASN A 235 16.17 -2.07 -4.65
C ASN A 235 16.23 -2.01 -6.19
N MET A 236 16.50 -0.83 -6.73
CA MET A 236 16.56 -0.58 -8.18
C MET A 236 17.75 -1.28 -8.85
N SER A 237 18.79 -1.65 -8.09
CA SER A 237 19.88 -2.48 -8.62
C SER A 237 19.36 -3.84 -9.11
N LEU A 238 18.33 -4.39 -8.44
CA LEU A 238 17.70 -5.64 -8.87
C LEU A 238 16.90 -5.46 -10.17
N LEU A 239 16.25 -4.31 -10.37
CA LEU A 239 15.57 -3.98 -11.62
C LEU A 239 16.56 -3.93 -12.79
N VAL A 240 17.70 -3.25 -12.61
CA VAL A 240 18.76 -3.18 -13.63
C VAL A 240 19.30 -4.58 -13.94
N LYS A 241 19.62 -5.37 -12.90
CA LYS A 241 20.09 -6.76 -13.06
C LYS A 241 19.07 -7.62 -13.82
N PHE A 242 17.79 -7.47 -13.51
CA PHE A 242 16.70 -8.19 -14.15
C PHE A 242 16.60 -7.85 -15.64
N ILE A 243 16.61 -6.56 -15.99
CA ILE A 243 16.58 -6.09 -17.39
C ILE A 243 17.81 -6.60 -18.17
N ASN A 244 19.01 -6.49 -17.59
CA ASN A 244 20.23 -6.97 -18.23
C ASN A 244 20.21 -8.49 -18.45
N THR A 245 19.73 -9.26 -17.47
CA THR A 245 19.57 -10.71 -17.62
C THR A 245 18.63 -11.09 -18.77
N ILE A 246 17.52 -10.35 -18.93
CA ILE A 246 16.59 -10.56 -20.06
C ILE A 246 17.28 -10.25 -21.39
N LYS A 247 18.04 -9.15 -21.47
CA LYS A 247 18.80 -8.77 -22.67
C LYS A 247 19.83 -9.84 -23.05
N GLU A 248 20.59 -10.35 -22.08
CA GLU A 248 21.58 -11.42 -22.29
C GLU A 248 20.92 -12.71 -22.79
N ILE A 249 19.79 -13.10 -22.19
CA ILE A 249 19.03 -14.27 -22.64
C ILE A 249 18.51 -14.08 -24.06
N ALA A 250 17.97 -12.92 -24.39
CA ALA A 250 17.46 -12.62 -25.72
C ALA A 250 18.57 -12.71 -26.80
N ALA A 251 19.82 -12.45 -26.42
CA ALA A 251 21.00 -12.62 -27.27
C ALA A 251 21.61 -14.04 -27.26
N SER A 252 21.09 -14.94 -26.42
CA SER A 252 21.62 -16.30 -26.24
C SER A 252 20.95 -17.33 -27.15
N ASP A 253 21.48 -18.56 -27.14
CA ASP A 253 20.91 -19.71 -27.87
C ASP A 253 19.52 -20.15 -27.37
N ASN A 254 19.05 -19.62 -26.23
CA ASN A 254 17.72 -19.90 -25.69
C ASN A 254 16.97 -18.59 -25.35
N PRO A 255 16.53 -17.83 -26.37
CA PRO A 255 15.94 -16.51 -26.20
C PRO A 255 14.58 -16.49 -25.50
N ASN A 256 13.95 -17.65 -25.35
CA ASN A 256 12.62 -17.79 -24.74
C ASN A 256 12.68 -18.16 -23.25
N ARG A 257 13.87 -18.18 -22.64
CA ARG A 257 14.00 -18.48 -21.20
C ARG A 257 13.40 -17.33 -20.37
N VAL A 258 12.42 -17.66 -19.54
CA VAL A 258 11.83 -16.72 -18.59
C VAL A 258 12.77 -16.41 -17.42
N VAL A 259 12.86 -15.14 -17.06
CA VAL A 259 13.61 -14.63 -15.91
C VAL A 259 12.66 -14.40 -14.74
N ILE A 260 13.02 -14.93 -13.58
CA ILE A 260 12.29 -14.71 -12.33
C ILE A 260 13.28 -14.26 -11.27
N MET A 261 13.07 -13.08 -10.70
CA MET A 261 13.90 -12.52 -9.64
C MET A 261 13.02 -12.03 -8.49
N ILE A 262 13.29 -12.52 -7.29
CA ILE A 262 12.59 -12.11 -6.07
C ILE A 262 13.65 -11.68 -5.06
N ALA A 263 13.59 -10.43 -4.60
CA ALA A 263 14.58 -9.86 -3.69
C ALA A 263 14.78 -10.71 -2.41
N ASP A 264 13.70 -11.29 -1.88
CA ASP A 264 13.75 -12.14 -0.68
C ASP A 264 14.59 -13.42 -0.88
N ASP A 265 14.66 -13.94 -2.11
CA ASP A 265 15.39 -15.18 -2.45
C ASP A 265 16.92 -14.94 -2.61
N MET A 266 17.39 -13.69 -2.69
CA MET A 266 18.83 -13.37 -2.87
C MET A 266 19.67 -13.46 -1.58
N THR A 267 19.08 -13.83 -0.44
CA THR A 267 19.83 -13.96 0.83
C THR A 267 20.54 -15.31 1.01
N ILE A 268 20.39 -16.27 0.10
CA ILE A 268 21.03 -17.59 0.21
C ILE A 268 21.44 -18.08 -1.19
N GLN A 269 22.55 -17.57 -1.77
CA GLN A 269 23.63 -18.40 -2.37
C GLN A 269 24.72 -17.68 -3.19
N ASP A 270 24.60 -16.41 -3.60
CA ASP A 270 25.65 -15.82 -4.47
C ASP A 270 26.58 -14.84 -3.74
N LYS A 271 27.41 -15.38 -2.84
CA LYS A 271 28.73 -14.78 -2.55
C LYS A 271 29.75 -15.30 -3.57
N LYS A 272 29.67 -14.80 -4.80
CA LYS A 272 30.77 -14.69 -5.78
C LYS A 272 30.24 -14.05 -7.06
N VAL A 273 30.14 -12.72 -7.07
CA VAL A 273 30.19 -11.98 -8.34
C VAL A 273 31.67 -11.68 -8.57
N THR A 274 32.28 -12.37 -9.53
CA THR A 274 33.61 -12.04 -10.05
C THR A 274 33.46 -10.87 -11.04
N THR A 275 34.30 -9.86 -10.90
CA THR A 275 34.26 -8.54 -11.53
C THR A 275 34.61 -8.50 -13.03
N GLU A 276 34.36 -9.56 -13.80
CA GLU A 276 34.91 -9.70 -15.17
C GLU A 276 33.90 -9.60 -16.31
N SER A 277 32.70 -9.03 -16.13
CA SER A 277 31.75 -8.92 -17.25
C SER A 277 30.85 -7.69 -17.24
N LEU A 278 31.34 -6.52 -16.83
CA LEU A 278 30.62 -5.26 -17.05
C LEU A 278 31.02 -4.70 -18.42
N SER A 279 30.05 -4.53 -19.31
CA SER A 279 30.27 -3.89 -20.60
C SER A 279 30.44 -2.38 -20.43
N TYR A 280 31.03 -1.71 -21.41
CA TYR A 280 31.15 -0.24 -21.43
C TYR A 280 29.78 0.47 -21.31
N GLY A 281 28.70 -0.16 -21.80
CA GLY A 281 27.34 0.33 -21.64
C GLY A 281 26.82 0.27 -20.20
N ASP A 282 27.26 -0.73 -19.43
CA ASP A 282 26.89 -0.87 -18.00
C ASP A 282 27.59 0.19 -17.15
N MET A 283 28.86 0.51 -17.45
CA MET A 283 29.57 1.62 -16.81
C MET A 283 28.89 2.96 -17.11
N LEU A 284 28.46 3.21 -18.35
CA LEU A 284 27.78 4.45 -18.73
C LEU A 284 26.42 4.65 -18.03
N MET A 285 25.69 3.56 -17.77
CA MET A 285 24.41 3.62 -17.05
C MET A 285 24.61 3.87 -15.55
N ILE A 286 25.67 3.30 -14.97
CA ILE A 286 26.07 3.55 -13.58
C ILE A 286 26.57 5.00 -13.42
N ASP A 287 27.37 5.50 -14.35
CA ASP A 287 27.88 6.87 -14.33
C ASP A 287 26.75 7.90 -14.43
N ASN A 288 25.77 7.68 -15.31
CA ASN A 288 24.58 8.53 -15.39
C ASN A 288 23.75 8.49 -14.09
N ALA A 289 23.63 7.32 -13.45
CA ALA A 289 22.96 7.19 -12.16
C ALA A 289 23.72 7.96 -11.04
N LEU A 290 25.06 7.96 -11.08
CA LEU A 290 25.91 8.68 -10.13
C LEU A 290 25.87 10.20 -10.35
N GLU A 291 25.80 10.68 -11.58
CA GLU A 291 25.74 12.11 -11.90
C GLU A 291 24.44 12.76 -11.41
N HIS A 292 23.32 12.02 -11.46
CA HIS A 292 22.02 12.47 -10.96
C HIS A 292 21.87 12.36 -9.43
N LEU A 293 22.73 11.61 -8.74
CA LEU A 293 22.79 11.55 -7.28
C LEU A 293 23.61 12.71 -6.65
N LYS A 294 24.29 13.55 -7.45
CA LYS A 294 25.11 14.69 -6.98
C LYS A 294 24.32 15.92 -6.51
N TYR A 295 23.02 15.80 -6.23
CA TYR A 295 22.19 16.89 -5.69
C TYR A 295 21.81 16.66 -4.21
N ASP A 296 22.80 16.38 -3.37
CA ASP A 296 22.77 16.75 -1.95
C ASP A 296 24.22 16.85 -1.43
N ASP A 297 24.68 18.09 -1.25
CA ASP A 297 26.07 18.48 -1.12
C ASP A 297 26.50 18.56 0.35
N SER A 298 27.54 17.80 0.73
CA SER A 298 28.65 18.24 1.59
C SER A 298 29.55 17.03 1.91
N ASN A 299 30.77 17.03 1.38
CA ASN A 299 31.97 16.22 1.75
C ASN A 299 32.71 15.57 0.56
N ILE A 300 32.60 16.10 -0.66
CA ILE A 300 33.46 15.69 -1.78
C ILE A 300 34.69 16.62 -1.85
N GLU A 301 35.57 16.54 -0.86
CA GLU A 301 36.95 17.04 -1.02
C GLU A 301 38.02 15.97 -0.75
N GLU A 302 37.65 14.73 -0.42
CA GLU A 302 38.64 13.66 -0.13
C GLU A 302 38.75 12.55 -1.20
N ILE A 303 38.05 12.63 -2.34
CA ILE A 303 38.01 11.54 -3.34
C ILE A 303 38.50 12.02 -4.73
N THR A 304 39.53 12.86 -4.77
CA THR A 304 40.18 13.25 -6.05
C THR A 304 41.60 12.71 -6.20
N ASN A 305 42.08 11.86 -5.29
CA ASN A 305 43.39 11.23 -5.42
C ASN A 305 43.40 9.79 -4.88
N THR A 306 42.89 8.82 -5.65
CA THR A 306 43.32 7.42 -5.53
C THR A 306 43.18 6.71 -6.86
N ASP A 307 44.31 6.21 -7.36
CA ASP A 307 44.47 5.42 -8.58
C ASP A 307 43.53 4.19 -8.66
N ASP A 308 43.30 3.71 -9.88
CA ASP A 308 42.41 2.63 -10.38
C ASP A 308 42.47 1.26 -9.68
N SER A 309 43.13 1.12 -8.54
CA SER A 309 43.32 -0.14 -7.82
C SER A 309 42.32 -0.40 -6.69
N ASN A 310 41.30 0.45 -6.46
CA ASN A 310 40.45 0.27 -5.27
C ASN A 310 38.94 0.55 -5.42
N ILE A 311 38.36 0.17 -6.56
CA ILE A 311 36.89 0.11 -6.77
C ILE A 311 36.19 -0.73 -5.67
N GLY A 312 36.86 -1.76 -5.14
CA GLY A 312 36.32 -2.58 -4.05
C GLY A 312 36.10 -1.82 -2.73
N ASP A 313 36.97 -0.85 -2.42
CA ASP A 313 36.82 0.00 -1.24
C ASP A 313 35.77 1.10 -1.46
N PHE A 314 35.60 1.56 -2.71
CA PHE A 314 34.52 2.47 -3.10
C PHE A 314 33.12 1.81 -3.00
N ILE A 315 32.98 0.55 -3.42
CA ILE A 315 31.72 -0.20 -3.29
C ILE A 315 31.40 -0.49 -1.81
N LYS A 316 32.40 -0.82 -0.99
CA LYS A 316 32.22 -0.94 0.47
C LYS A 316 31.79 0.38 1.12
N PHE A 317 32.31 1.51 0.65
CA PHE A 317 31.90 2.83 1.12
C PHE A 317 30.44 3.12 0.77
N LEU A 318 30.00 2.82 -0.46
CA LEU A 318 28.61 2.98 -0.89
C LEU A 318 27.63 2.07 -0.12
N TYR A 319 28.03 0.82 0.15
CA TYR A 319 27.25 -0.12 0.97
C TYR A 319 27.09 0.36 2.41
N ASN A 320 28.18 0.86 3.02
CA ASN A 320 28.15 1.40 4.39
C ASN A 320 27.35 2.71 4.52
N LYS A 321 27.13 3.42 3.41
CA LYS A 321 26.29 4.63 3.33
C LYS A 321 24.83 4.32 2.92
N GLY A 322 24.50 3.05 2.66
CA GLY A 322 23.15 2.62 2.28
C GLY A 322 22.73 3.07 0.87
N VAL A 323 23.70 3.33 -0.01
CA VAL A 323 23.49 3.78 -1.39
C VAL A 323 23.39 2.60 -2.36
N VAL A 324 24.00 1.45 -2.03
CA VAL A 324 23.89 0.17 -2.75
C VAL A 324 23.68 -0.96 -1.75
#